data_AF-A0A815JTT5-F1
#
_entry.id   AF-A0A815JTT5-F1
#
_cell.length_a   1.000
_cell.length_b   1.000
_cell.length_c   1.000
_cell.angle_alpha   90.00
_cell.angle_beta   90.00
_cell.angle_gamma   90.00
#
_symmetry.space_group_name_H-M   'P 1'
#
loop_
_entity.id
_entity.type
_entity.pdbx_description
1 polymer ?
#
loop_
_entity_poly.entity_id
_entity_poly.type
_entity_poly.pdbx_seq_one_letter_code
_entity_poly.pdbx_strand_id
1 'polypeptide(L)'
;MLVFIIILFASTFSRSQASTNVGGMLLQNTIWSRSGGANPYYLISNVYVPRNVTLTIQAGVQILFDRGDFEILVKGFLHVQGTASNPVQFYNGAATNTKWMVTLQSTNLSASFVNNAIFTGPQKGLQITTALAGLPQNTGVLVVQNTVFLENTSIESNGNYPFNCYFPLHRSSPAPSLELISAVIKNSLVSTGNTFSESILITNSKIFNTTIRPAAALDGIHYSTIELKAPPLVLGDYSTILCSSVKRSSYIAQENTIGIQASSITIALSSIRSFEVGLEITSNSTQKSSILSSNFISNSVFNIRNVGPYNIEATDNWWGSANSADIQNKIYDYWDNVNSGEVIYSRASNGKLQAEDSCPPYKVYTIIANFTSGA
;
A
#
# COMPACT_ATOMS: atom_id res chain seq x y z
N MET A 1 6.37 -55.99 -55.53
CA MET A 1 6.09 -54.61 -55.08
C MET A 1 6.56 -54.50 -53.63
N LEU A 2 7.78 -54.00 -53.40
CA LEU A 2 8.36 -53.83 -52.06
C LEU A 2 7.79 -52.56 -51.42
N VAL A 3 7.26 -52.66 -50.20
CA VAL A 3 6.76 -51.52 -49.42
C VAL A 3 7.88 -51.01 -48.52
N PHE A 4 8.35 -49.79 -48.76
CA PHE A 4 9.26 -49.06 -47.86
C PHE A 4 8.44 -48.44 -46.72
N ILE A 5 8.68 -48.88 -45.49
CA ILE A 5 8.13 -48.24 -44.29
C ILE A 5 9.09 -47.10 -43.90
N ILE A 6 8.67 -45.86 -44.15
CA ILE A 6 9.36 -44.66 -43.68
C ILE A 6 8.94 -44.44 -42.22
N ILE A 7 9.85 -44.73 -41.29
CA ILE A 7 9.69 -44.38 -39.87
C ILE A 7 10.05 -42.90 -39.74
N LEU A 8 9.04 -42.03 -39.63
CA LEU A 8 9.24 -40.63 -39.23
C LEU A 8 9.61 -40.60 -37.75
N PHE A 9 10.89 -40.33 -37.44
CA PHE A 9 11.28 -39.88 -36.11
C PHE A 9 10.82 -38.42 -35.95
N ALA A 10 9.69 -38.22 -35.28
CA ALA A 10 9.34 -36.90 -34.76
C ALA A 10 10.30 -36.57 -33.61
N SER A 11 11.39 -35.88 -33.92
CA SER A 11 12.26 -35.29 -32.89
C SER A 11 11.48 -34.19 -32.18
N THR A 12 10.94 -34.51 -31.01
CA THR A 12 10.47 -33.50 -30.07
C THR A 12 11.69 -32.69 -29.64
N PHE A 13 11.87 -31.51 -30.23
CA PHE A 13 12.78 -30.52 -29.69
C PHE A 13 12.25 -30.08 -28.32
N SER A 14 12.79 -30.69 -27.26
CA SER A 14 12.63 -30.17 -25.91
C SER A 14 13.34 -28.82 -25.86
N ARG A 15 12.58 -27.73 -25.85
CA ARG A 15 13.12 -26.38 -25.66
C ARG A 15 13.69 -26.32 -24.24
N SER A 16 15.02 -26.37 -24.12
CA SER A 16 15.71 -26.04 -22.86
C SER A 16 15.25 -24.64 -22.43
N GLN A 17 14.61 -24.53 -21.26
CA GLN A 17 14.33 -23.22 -20.66
C GLN A 17 15.67 -22.70 -20.12
N ALA A 18 16.26 -21.73 -20.81
CA ALA A 18 17.53 -21.13 -20.43
C ALA A 18 17.30 -20.02 -19.40
N SER A 19 17.36 -20.32 -18.11
CA SER A 19 17.33 -19.28 -17.09
C SER A 19 18.49 -18.29 -17.20
N THR A 20 18.25 -17.03 -16.79
CA THR A 20 19.28 -15.98 -16.83
C THR A 20 19.76 -15.63 -15.43
N ASN A 21 21.07 -15.70 -15.19
CA ASN A 21 21.66 -15.13 -13.98
C ASN A 21 21.86 -13.62 -14.17
N VAL A 22 21.42 -12.82 -13.21
CA VAL A 22 21.58 -11.36 -13.22
C VAL A 22 22.24 -10.84 -11.95
N GLY A 23 22.96 -9.74 -12.10
CA GLY A 23 23.70 -9.10 -11.03
C GLY A 23 24.65 -8.04 -11.58
N GLY A 24 25.24 -7.25 -10.69
CA GLY A 24 26.15 -6.18 -11.03
C GLY A 24 25.46 -4.90 -11.53
N MET A 25 26.26 -3.98 -12.05
CA MET A 25 25.80 -2.70 -12.56
C MET A 25 25.35 -2.80 -14.01
N LEU A 26 24.16 -2.28 -14.31
CA LEU A 26 23.70 -2.10 -15.68
C LEU A 26 24.45 -0.93 -16.33
N LEU A 27 25.11 -1.19 -17.46
CA LEU A 27 25.91 -0.17 -18.18
C LEU A 27 25.07 0.63 -19.19
N GLN A 28 23.87 0.15 -19.52
CA GLN A 28 22.96 0.76 -20.47
C GLN A 28 21.52 0.33 -20.17
N ASN A 29 20.56 0.97 -20.85
CA ASN A 29 19.17 0.56 -20.78
C ASN A 29 19.05 -0.93 -21.10
N THR A 30 18.37 -1.65 -20.21
CA THR A 30 18.31 -3.12 -20.24
C THR A 30 16.87 -3.56 -20.19
N ILE A 31 16.52 -4.53 -21.03
CA ILE A 31 15.18 -5.13 -21.08
C ILE A 31 15.26 -6.57 -20.60
N TRP A 32 14.49 -6.89 -19.57
CA TRP A 32 14.20 -8.28 -19.18
C TRP A 32 12.91 -8.73 -19.84
N SER A 33 12.96 -9.86 -20.55
CA SER A 33 11.87 -10.39 -21.36
C SER A 33 11.82 -11.91 -21.28
N ARG A 34 10.72 -12.51 -21.72
CA ARG A 34 10.60 -13.98 -21.84
C ARG A 34 11.24 -14.53 -23.13
N SER A 35 11.89 -13.69 -23.92
CA SER A 35 12.45 -14.10 -25.22
C SER A 35 13.60 -15.09 -25.05
N GLY A 36 13.78 -15.97 -26.03
CA GLY A 36 14.91 -16.90 -26.07
C GLY A 36 15.00 -17.93 -24.92
N GLY A 37 13.98 -18.01 -24.06
CA GLY A 37 14.00 -18.88 -22.88
C GLY A 37 14.60 -18.25 -21.63
N ALA A 38 15.01 -16.96 -21.68
CA ALA A 38 15.73 -16.19 -20.64
C ALA A 38 15.05 -16.08 -19.26
N ASN A 39 13.91 -16.74 -19.07
CA ASN A 39 13.06 -16.68 -17.90
C ASN A 39 13.03 -18.05 -17.22
N PRO A 40 13.24 -18.16 -15.89
CA PRO A 40 13.32 -17.05 -14.93
C PRO A 40 14.68 -16.33 -14.89
N TYR A 41 14.68 -15.14 -14.28
CA TYR A 41 15.86 -14.36 -13.92
C TYR A 41 16.26 -14.64 -12.46
N TYR A 42 17.44 -15.20 -12.23
CA TYR A 42 18.00 -15.45 -10.90
C TYR A 42 18.93 -14.31 -10.48
N LEU A 43 18.63 -13.61 -9.38
CA LEU A 43 19.59 -12.67 -8.81
C LEU A 43 20.71 -13.44 -8.12
N ILE A 44 21.91 -13.35 -8.68
CA ILE A 44 23.14 -13.95 -8.11
C ILE A 44 24.04 -12.91 -7.42
N SER A 45 23.73 -11.62 -7.58
CA SER A 45 24.23 -10.50 -6.81
C SER A 45 23.25 -9.33 -6.92
N ASN A 46 23.51 -8.23 -6.21
CA ASN A 46 22.72 -7.01 -6.37
C ASN A 46 22.71 -6.55 -7.84
N VAL A 47 21.54 -6.18 -8.35
CA VAL A 47 21.42 -5.48 -9.64
C VAL A 47 21.39 -3.99 -9.35
N TYR A 48 22.34 -3.24 -9.91
CA TYR A 48 22.40 -1.79 -9.75
C TYR A 48 21.98 -1.09 -11.04
N VAL A 49 20.93 -0.28 -10.95
CA VAL A 49 20.45 0.58 -12.04
C VAL A 49 20.96 2.00 -11.78
N PRO A 50 22.09 2.42 -12.39
CA PRO A 50 22.66 3.75 -12.17
C PRO A 50 21.78 4.85 -12.75
N ARG A 51 22.11 6.11 -12.42
CA ARG A 51 21.43 7.28 -12.98
C ARG A 51 21.43 7.24 -14.51
N ASN A 52 20.35 7.74 -15.10
CA ASN A 52 20.10 7.79 -16.54
C ASN A 52 20.02 6.42 -17.24
N VAL A 53 20.05 5.31 -16.48
CA VAL A 53 19.80 3.96 -17.01
C VAL A 53 18.41 3.51 -16.60
N THR A 54 17.72 2.85 -17.52
CA THR A 54 16.40 2.24 -17.30
C THR A 54 16.51 0.73 -17.31
N LEU A 55 15.93 0.10 -16.29
CA LEU A 55 15.60 -1.33 -16.32
C LEU A 55 14.12 -1.49 -16.68
N THR A 56 13.85 -2.10 -17.82
CA THR A 56 12.48 -2.43 -18.25
C THR A 56 12.23 -3.92 -18.06
N ILE A 57 11.18 -4.26 -17.31
CA ILE A 57 10.80 -5.64 -17.01
C ILE A 57 9.45 -5.91 -17.67
N GLN A 58 9.45 -6.73 -18.72
CA GLN A 58 8.27 -6.98 -19.55
C GLN A 58 7.33 -8.03 -18.95
N ALA A 59 6.10 -8.06 -19.47
CA ALA A 59 5.04 -8.94 -19.03
C ALA A 59 5.45 -10.42 -18.92
N GLY A 60 5.06 -11.04 -17.80
CA GLY A 60 5.29 -12.45 -17.49
C GLY A 60 6.72 -12.82 -17.10
N VAL A 61 7.62 -11.85 -16.92
CA VAL A 61 8.96 -12.10 -16.37
C VAL A 61 8.86 -12.53 -14.91
N GLN A 62 9.69 -13.52 -14.54
CA GLN A 62 9.84 -14.09 -13.21
C GLN A 62 11.25 -13.79 -12.68
N ILE A 63 11.35 -13.29 -11.46
CA ILE A 63 12.58 -12.83 -10.82
C ILE A 63 12.70 -13.50 -9.45
N LEU A 64 13.79 -14.23 -9.25
CA LEU A 64 14.01 -15.07 -8.06
C LEU A 64 15.15 -14.51 -7.22
N PHE A 65 14.86 -14.36 -5.92
CA PHE A 65 15.78 -13.87 -4.90
C PHE A 65 16.34 -15.00 -4.01
N ASP A 66 16.54 -16.20 -4.56
CA ASP A 66 16.85 -17.43 -3.80
C ASP A 66 18.35 -17.74 -3.64
N ARG A 67 19.25 -16.89 -4.15
CA ARG A 67 20.71 -17.11 -4.10
C ARG A 67 21.46 -16.25 -3.09
N GLY A 68 20.78 -15.41 -2.33
CA GLY A 68 21.39 -14.58 -1.30
C GLY A 68 20.54 -13.38 -0.90
N ASP A 69 21.06 -12.57 0.03
CA ASP A 69 20.47 -11.28 0.42
C ASP A 69 20.81 -10.22 -0.64
N PHE A 70 20.02 -10.21 -1.72
CA PHE A 70 20.19 -9.37 -2.89
C PHE A 70 18.97 -8.47 -3.16
N GLU A 71 19.21 -7.39 -3.89
CA GLU A 71 18.19 -6.41 -4.28
C GLU A 71 18.39 -5.94 -5.73
N ILE A 72 17.32 -5.36 -6.28
CA ILE A 72 17.40 -4.44 -7.41
C ILE A 72 17.45 -3.02 -6.85
N LEU A 73 18.64 -2.40 -6.87
CA LEU A 73 18.87 -1.05 -6.39
C LEU A 73 18.77 -0.04 -7.53
N VAL A 74 17.76 0.82 -7.47
CA VAL A 74 17.42 1.77 -8.53
C VAL A 74 17.78 3.20 -8.14
N LYS A 75 18.78 3.75 -8.83
CA LYS A 75 19.09 5.20 -8.85
C LYS A 75 18.78 5.85 -10.20
N GLY A 76 18.61 5.04 -11.24
CA GLY A 76 18.02 5.42 -12.53
C GLY A 76 16.51 5.21 -12.50
N PHE A 77 15.99 4.45 -13.48
CA PHE A 77 14.55 4.24 -13.66
C PHE A 77 14.19 2.76 -13.72
N LEU A 78 13.01 2.43 -13.19
CA LEU A 78 12.44 1.08 -13.23
C LEU A 78 11.06 1.11 -13.89
N HIS A 79 10.90 0.36 -14.97
CA HIS A 79 9.65 0.23 -15.70
C HIS A 79 9.17 -1.22 -15.65
N VAL A 80 8.26 -1.54 -14.72
CA VAL A 80 7.63 -2.87 -14.68
C VAL A 80 6.34 -2.84 -15.49
N GLN A 81 6.36 -3.54 -16.61
CA GLN A 81 5.33 -3.53 -17.65
C GLN A 81 4.58 -4.86 -17.70
N GLY A 82 4.05 -5.29 -16.55
CA GLY A 82 3.17 -6.44 -16.48
C GLY A 82 1.82 -6.19 -17.19
N THR A 83 1.08 -7.27 -17.40
CA THR A 83 -0.34 -7.20 -17.79
C THR A 83 -1.18 -8.04 -16.86
N ALA A 84 -2.49 -7.83 -16.81
CA ALA A 84 -3.39 -8.66 -15.99
C ALA A 84 -3.28 -10.16 -16.35
N SER A 85 -3.08 -10.49 -17.62
CA SER A 85 -2.89 -11.87 -18.10
C SER A 85 -1.51 -12.46 -17.81
N ASN A 86 -0.48 -11.60 -17.73
CA ASN A 86 0.91 -11.98 -17.61
C ASN A 86 1.61 -10.98 -16.67
N PRO A 87 1.37 -11.09 -15.36
CA PRO A 87 2.00 -10.19 -14.40
C PRO A 87 3.49 -10.49 -14.29
N VAL A 88 4.29 -9.47 -13.92
CA VAL A 88 5.69 -9.67 -13.53
C VAL A 88 5.73 -10.23 -12.10
N GLN A 89 6.56 -11.23 -11.83
CA GLN A 89 6.59 -11.93 -10.55
C GLN A 89 7.96 -11.74 -9.86
N PHE A 90 7.95 -11.18 -8.66
CA PHE A 90 9.09 -11.10 -7.75
C PHE A 90 8.81 -12.04 -6.57
N TYR A 91 9.66 -13.05 -6.35
CA TYR A 91 9.38 -14.07 -5.33
C TYR A 91 10.66 -14.74 -4.79
N ASN A 92 10.47 -15.58 -3.76
CA ASN A 92 11.51 -16.22 -2.95
C ASN A 92 12.31 -15.23 -2.07
N GLY A 93 13.55 -15.58 -1.72
CA GLY A 93 14.31 -14.95 -0.65
C GLY A 93 13.98 -15.54 0.72
N ALA A 94 14.52 -14.92 1.77
CA ALA A 94 14.34 -15.36 3.14
C ALA A 94 13.75 -14.25 4.02
N ALA A 95 12.99 -14.63 5.05
CA ALA A 95 12.46 -13.68 6.05
C ALA A 95 13.58 -12.95 6.82
N THR A 96 14.75 -13.57 6.90
CA THR A 96 15.95 -13.02 7.54
C THR A 96 16.73 -12.06 6.64
N ASN A 97 16.35 -11.92 5.36
CA ASN A 97 17.04 -11.02 4.43
C ASN A 97 16.84 -9.57 4.87
N THR A 98 17.94 -8.82 4.89
CA THR A 98 17.93 -7.41 5.29
C THR A 98 17.58 -6.49 4.13
N LYS A 99 17.81 -6.91 2.88
CA LYS A 99 17.48 -6.12 1.70
C LYS A 99 16.07 -6.36 1.20
N TRP A 100 15.61 -5.40 0.39
CA TRP A 100 14.34 -5.45 -0.31
C TRP A 100 14.51 -6.09 -1.68
N MET A 101 13.44 -6.64 -2.26
CA MET A 101 13.49 -7.10 -3.65
C MET A 101 13.77 -5.92 -4.58
N VAL A 102 13.12 -4.78 -4.34
CA VAL A 102 13.30 -3.54 -5.08
C VAL A 102 13.46 -2.37 -4.12
N THR A 103 14.54 -1.61 -4.29
CA THR A 103 14.84 -0.39 -3.53
C THR A 103 15.03 0.78 -4.50
N LEU A 104 14.28 1.87 -4.34
CA LEU A 104 14.49 3.12 -5.07
C LEU A 104 15.08 4.19 -4.14
N GLN A 105 16.17 4.81 -4.57
CA GLN A 105 16.82 5.91 -3.84
C GLN A 105 17.52 6.89 -4.79
N SER A 106 17.62 8.15 -4.38
CA SER A 106 18.29 9.22 -5.14
C SER A 106 17.83 9.31 -6.60
N THR A 107 16.53 9.18 -6.84
CA THR A 107 15.93 9.18 -8.17
C THR A 107 14.65 10.02 -8.26
N ASN A 108 14.27 10.39 -9.49
CA ASN A 108 12.94 10.92 -9.78
C ASN A 108 11.96 9.74 -9.88
N LEU A 109 11.16 9.55 -8.84
CA LEU A 109 10.20 8.46 -8.73
C LEU A 109 9.14 8.52 -9.85
N SER A 110 8.76 9.71 -10.33
CA SER A 110 7.79 9.86 -11.41
C SER A 110 8.28 9.36 -12.77
N ALA A 111 9.57 9.07 -12.92
CA ALA A 111 10.12 8.43 -14.10
C ALA A 111 10.14 6.90 -14.00
N SER A 112 9.72 6.33 -12.86
CA SER A 112 9.57 4.90 -12.62
C SER A 112 8.11 4.53 -12.39
N PHE A 113 7.75 3.29 -12.67
CA PHE A 113 6.42 2.76 -12.37
C PHE A 113 6.44 1.25 -12.22
N VAL A 114 5.49 0.75 -11.43
CA VAL A 114 5.22 -0.68 -11.32
C VAL A 114 3.79 -0.96 -11.74
N ASN A 115 3.57 -1.71 -12.82
CA ASN A 115 2.23 -2.05 -13.28
C ASN A 115 2.07 -3.57 -13.42
N ASN A 116 0.96 -4.11 -12.88
CA ASN A 116 0.61 -5.53 -12.93
C ASN A 116 1.77 -6.44 -12.49
N ALA A 117 2.25 -6.22 -11.27
CA ALA A 117 3.28 -7.06 -10.66
C ALA A 117 2.70 -7.90 -9.52
N ILE A 118 3.42 -8.95 -9.12
CA ILE A 118 3.16 -9.76 -7.95
C ILE A 118 4.46 -9.83 -7.15
N PHE A 119 4.45 -9.32 -5.92
CA PHE A 119 5.51 -9.47 -4.93
C PHE A 119 5.07 -10.51 -3.90
N THR A 120 5.82 -11.60 -3.83
CA THR A 120 5.58 -12.70 -2.90
C THR A 120 6.75 -12.79 -1.94
N GLY A 121 6.49 -12.77 -0.63
CA GLY A 121 7.55 -12.91 0.37
C GLY A 121 8.20 -14.31 0.37
N PRO A 122 9.04 -14.61 1.39
CA PRO A 122 9.15 -13.89 2.65
C PRO A 122 10.10 -12.68 2.63
N GLN A 123 10.80 -12.41 1.53
CA GLN A 123 11.62 -11.21 1.43
C GLN A 123 10.75 -9.95 1.25
N LYS A 124 11.19 -8.85 1.84
CA LYS A 124 10.53 -7.54 1.78
C LYS A 124 10.48 -7.05 0.33
N GLY A 125 9.34 -6.52 -0.12
CA GLY A 125 9.03 -6.37 -1.53
C GLY A 125 9.56 -5.07 -2.13
N LEU A 126 9.00 -3.93 -1.72
CA LEU A 126 9.30 -2.63 -2.31
C LEU A 126 9.60 -1.58 -1.26
N GLN A 127 10.73 -0.87 -1.43
CA GLN A 127 11.08 0.29 -0.61
C GLN A 127 11.42 1.51 -1.46
N ILE A 128 10.91 2.67 -1.06
CA ILE A 128 11.54 3.95 -1.37
C ILE A 128 12.29 4.42 -0.12
N THR A 129 13.53 4.87 -0.25
CA THR A 129 14.36 5.22 0.90
C THR A 129 15.18 6.48 0.67
N THR A 130 15.63 7.07 1.77
CA THR A 130 16.62 8.14 1.77
C THR A 130 17.83 7.83 0.91
N ALA A 131 18.32 8.86 0.23
CA ALA A 131 19.61 8.80 -0.42
C ALA A 131 20.74 8.83 0.63
N LEU A 132 21.83 8.11 0.35
CA LEU A 132 23.07 8.17 1.13
C LEU A 132 23.59 9.62 1.21
N ALA A 133 24.32 9.93 2.28
CA ALA A 133 24.88 11.26 2.52
C ALA A 133 25.61 11.82 1.29
N GLY A 134 25.30 13.06 0.93
CA GLY A 134 25.87 13.75 -0.23
C GLY A 134 25.16 13.47 -1.57
N LEU A 135 24.14 12.60 -1.59
CA LEU A 135 23.30 12.39 -2.77
C LEU A 135 21.98 13.16 -2.65
N PRO A 136 21.42 13.67 -3.77
CA PRO A 136 20.07 14.22 -3.80
C PRO A 136 19.06 13.16 -3.39
N GLN A 137 18.06 13.60 -2.62
CA GLN A 137 16.94 12.78 -2.18
C GLN A 137 16.01 12.43 -3.35
N ASN A 138 15.04 11.53 -3.11
CA ASN A 138 14.03 11.25 -4.13
C ASN A 138 13.18 12.50 -4.41
N THR A 139 12.59 12.53 -5.61
CA THR A 139 11.59 13.53 -6.00
C THR A 139 10.45 12.85 -6.75
N GLY A 140 9.30 13.51 -6.85
CA GLY A 140 8.15 12.98 -7.58
C GLY A 140 7.46 11.80 -6.87
N VAL A 141 6.62 11.10 -7.62
CA VAL A 141 5.70 10.07 -7.10
C VAL A 141 5.99 8.74 -7.76
N LEU A 142 6.18 7.67 -6.97
CA LEU A 142 6.22 6.31 -7.50
C LEU A 142 4.81 5.75 -7.57
N VAL A 143 4.33 5.46 -8.76
CA VAL A 143 3.02 4.82 -8.96
C VAL A 143 3.19 3.31 -9.06
N VAL A 144 2.51 2.60 -8.16
CA VAL A 144 2.41 1.14 -8.12
C VAL A 144 0.96 0.74 -8.36
N GLN A 145 0.68 0.28 -9.57
CA GLN A 145 -0.67 0.05 -10.05
C GLN A 145 -0.94 -1.43 -10.30
N ASN A 146 -2.17 -1.87 -10.00
CA ASN A 146 -2.67 -3.23 -10.29
C ASN A 146 -1.74 -4.34 -9.74
N THR A 147 -1.10 -4.07 -8.61
CA THR A 147 -0.02 -4.92 -8.08
C THR A 147 -0.50 -5.69 -6.85
N VAL A 148 -0.06 -6.94 -6.73
CA VAL A 148 -0.39 -7.82 -5.60
C VAL A 148 0.83 -7.98 -4.71
N PHE A 149 0.64 -7.79 -3.40
CA PHE A 149 1.63 -8.07 -2.36
C PHE A 149 1.08 -9.18 -1.47
N LEU A 150 1.83 -10.27 -1.31
CA LEU A 150 1.39 -11.44 -0.56
C LEU A 150 2.51 -12.12 0.24
N GLU A 151 2.11 -12.97 1.18
CA GLU A 151 2.98 -13.92 1.91
C GLU A 151 4.11 -13.26 2.73
N ASN A 152 3.75 -12.39 3.68
CA ASN A 152 4.67 -11.72 4.60
C ASN A 152 5.71 -10.83 3.91
N THR A 153 5.41 -10.35 2.71
CA THR A 153 6.19 -9.26 2.12
C THR A 153 5.87 -7.93 2.79
N SER A 154 6.66 -6.91 2.46
CA SER A 154 6.52 -5.57 3.00
C SER A 154 6.55 -4.53 1.88
N ILE A 155 5.91 -3.40 2.15
CA ILE A 155 6.03 -2.15 1.42
C ILE A 155 6.43 -1.06 2.41
N GLU A 156 7.46 -0.28 2.11
CA GLU A 156 7.90 0.78 3.00
C GLU A 156 8.33 2.05 2.27
N SER A 157 7.99 3.19 2.87
CA SER A 157 8.72 4.43 2.67
C SER A 157 9.65 4.65 3.87
N ASN A 158 10.95 4.84 3.61
CA ASN A 158 11.95 5.10 4.64
C ASN A 158 12.78 6.36 4.32
N GLY A 159 12.09 7.40 3.86
CA GLY A 159 12.59 8.75 3.73
C GLY A 159 12.91 9.41 5.07
N ASN A 160 13.71 10.48 5.01
CA ASN A 160 14.00 11.38 6.11
C ASN A 160 14.10 12.79 5.51
N TYR A 161 12.92 13.39 5.30
CA TYR A 161 12.78 14.70 4.71
C TYR A 161 12.52 15.74 5.80
N PRO A 162 13.03 16.98 5.64
CA PRO A 162 12.81 18.03 6.61
C PRO A 162 11.30 18.27 6.84
N PHE A 163 10.92 18.60 8.08
CA PHE A 163 9.55 18.83 8.54
C PHE A 163 8.71 19.74 7.62
N ASN A 164 9.34 20.70 6.93
CA ASN A 164 8.66 21.69 6.10
C ASN A 164 7.99 21.10 4.84
N CYS A 165 8.30 19.87 4.45
CA CYS A 165 7.67 19.18 3.33
C CYS A 165 6.34 18.47 3.69
N TYR A 166 6.01 18.35 4.98
CA TYR A 166 4.85 17.59 5.48
C TYR A 166 3.60 18.41 5.77
N PHE A 167 3.70 19.74 5.71
CA PHE A 167 2.56 20.60 6.03
C PHE A 167 1.74 20.95 4.77
N PRO A 168 0.41 20.77 4.79
CA PRO A 168 -0.50 21.17 3.70
C PRO A 168 -0.40 22.65 3.29
N LEU A 169 0.28 23.46 4.12
CA LEU A 169 0.46 24.90 3.95
C LEU A 169 1.77 25.29 3.21
N HIS A 170 2.67 24.34 2.88
CA HIS A 170 3.95 24.64 2.23
C HIS A 170 4.17 23.86 0.92
N ARG A 171 3.40 24.23 -0.11
CA ARG A 171 3.39 23.62 -1.47
C ARG A 171 4.55 24.02 -2.40
N SER A 172 5.71 24.42 -1.89
CA SER A 172 6.81 24.87 -2.78
C SER A 172 7.63 23.73 -3.37
N SER A 173 7.58 22.51 -2.80
CA SER A 173 8.03 21.27 -3.42
C SER A 173 7.36 20.09 -2.72
N PRO A 174 6.42 19.36 -3.36
CA PRO A 174 5.79 18.21 -2.71
C PRO A 174 6.86 17.21 -2.29
N ALA A 175 6.76 16.68 -1.06
CA ALA A 175 7.57 15.55 -0.66
C ALA A 175 7.39 14.42 -1.68
N PRO A 176 8.43 13.63 -1.97
CA PRO A 176 8.23 12.41 -2.72
C PRO A 176 7.19 11.54 -2.02
N SER A 177 6.50 10.68 -2.78
CA SER A 177 5.46 9.82 -2.23
C SER A 177 5.37 8.48 -2.97
N LEU A 178 4.72 7.52 -2.30
CA LEU A 178 4.38 6.22 -2.85
C LEU A 178 2.86 6.11 -3.00
N GLU A 179 2.40 5.88 -4.22
CA GLU A 179 0.98 5.67 -4.52
C GLU A 179 0.71 4.21 -4.87
N LEU A 180 -0.08 3.55 -4.04
CA LEU A 180 -0.59 2.20 -4.28
C LEU A 180 -2.01 2.30 -4.86
N ILE A 181 -2.17 1.94 -6.13
CA ILE A 181 -3.43 2.09 -6.86
C ILE A 181 -3.93 0.72 -7.33
N SER A 182 -5.20 0.40 -7.04
CA SER A 182 -5.78 -0.88 -7.43
C SER A 182 -4.96 -2.08 -6.94
N ALA A 183 -4.31 -1.93 -5.78
CA ALA A 183 -3.44 -2.93 -5.21
C ALA A 183 -4.25 -3.98 -4.43
N VAL A 184 -3.70 -5.19 -4.34
CA VAL A 184 -4.19 -6.21 -3.40
C VAL A 184 -3.06 -6.53 -2.43
N ILE A 185 -3.25 -6.21 -1.15
CA ILE A 185 -2.22 -6.35 -0.13
C ILE A 185 -2.71 -7.35 0.91
N LYS A 186 -2.11 -8.54 0.96
CA LYS A 186 -2.59 -9.65 1.78
C LYS A 186 -1.48 -10.23 2.66
N ASN A 187 -1.73 -10.35 3.97
CA ASN A 187 -0.76 -10.92 4.92
C ASN A 187 0.59 -10.20 4.79
N SER A 188 0.61 -8.88 4.78
CA SER A 188 1.83 -8.09 4.52
C SER A 188 1.94 -6.94 5.51
N LEU A 189 3.03 -6.18 5.41
CA LEU A 189 3.25 -4.95 6.15
C LEU A 189 3.29 -3.76 5.19
N VAL A 190 2.57 -2.68 5.52
CA VAL A 190 2.80 -1.35 4.95
C VAL A 190 3.28 -0.44 6.09
N SER A 191 4.48 0.11 5.96
CA SER A 191 5.07 0.95 7.00
C SER A 191 5.67 2.24 6.45
N THR A 192 5.83 3.21 7.35
CA THR A 192 6.81 4.27 7.14
C THR A 192 7.90 4.12 8.19
N GLY A 193 9.16 4.34 7.80
CA GLY A 193 10.31 4.04 8.67
C GLY A 193 10.45 4.98 9.85
N ASN A 194 10.01 6.24 9.71
CA ASN A 194 10.03 7.25 10.76
C ASN A 194 8.98 8.35 10.48
N THR A 195 8.89 9.36 11.35
CA THR A 195 7.95 10.51 11.25
C THR A 195 8.23 11.46 10.08
N PHE A 196 9.40 11.32 9.44
CA PHE A 196 9.90 12.11 8.31
C PHE A 196 9.97 11.32 7.00
N SER A 197 9.38 10.13 6.99
CA SER A 197 9.27 9.29 5.79
C SER A 197 8.16 9.77 4.87
N GLU A 198 8.39 9.60 3.56
CA GLU A 198 7.43 9.96 2.52
C GLU A 198 6.03 9.42 2.82
N SER A 199 5.01 10.16 2.38
CA SER A 199 3.64 9.70 2.49
C SER A 199 3.40 8.47 1.62
N ILE A 200 2.52 7.60 2.12
CA ILE A 200 1.94 6.50 1.36
C ILE A 200 0.45 6.81 1.16
N LEU A 201 0.01 6.85 -0.10
CA LEU A 201 -1.39 6.97 -0.46
C LEU A 201 -1.86 5.63 -1.03
N ILE A 202 -2.92 5.07 -0.46
CA ILE A 202 -3.53 3.83 -0.92
C ILE A 202 -4.90 4.13 -1.49
N THR A 203 -5.12 3.81 -2.76
CA THR A 203 -6.37 4.13 -3.45
C THR A 203 -6.93 2.93 -4.21
N ASN A 204 -8.26 2.79 -4.21
CA ASN A 204 -8.98 1.74 -4.95
C ASN A 204 -8.47 0.32 -4.67
N SER A 205 -8.00 0.07 -3.45
CA SER A 205 -7.22 -1.12 -3.13
C SER A 205 -7.97 -2.06 -2.19
N LYS A 206 -7.53 -3.33 -2.15
CA LYS A 206 -8.06 -4.35 -1.25
C LYS A 206 -6.98 -4.80 -0.28
N ILE A 207 -7.21 -4.57 1.00
CA ILE A 207 -6.26 -4.86 2.07
C ILE A 207 -6.83 -5.98 2.95
N PHE A 208 -6.12 -7.09 3.08
CA PHE A 208 -6.56 -8.28 3.82
C PHE A 208 -5.51 -8.75 4.81
N ASN A 209 -5.81 -8.74 6.11
CA ASN A 209 -4.88 -9.18 7.16
C ASN A 209 -3.48 -8.56 7.02
N THR A 210 -3.43 -7.28 6.70
CA THR A 210 -2.19 -6.54 6.49
C THR A 210 -2.05 -5.55 7.63
N THR A 211 -0.87 -5.51 8.22
CA THR A 211 -0.52 -4.53 9.23
C THR A 211 -0.16 -3.23 8.51
N ILE A 212 -0.76 -2.12 8.91
CA ILE A 212 -0.41 -0.78 8.44
C ILE A 212 0.10 -0.01 9.66
N ARG A 213 1.36 0.44 9.61
CA ARG A 213 2.07 1.11 10.71
C ARG A 213 2.86 2.31 10.17
N PRO A 214 2.19 3.41 9.85
CA PRO A 214 2.87 4.65 9.53
C PRO A 214 3.38 5.30 10.82
N ALA A 215 4.66 5.65 10.85
CA ALA A 215 5.19 6.55 11.86
C ALA A 215 5.07 8.03 11.42
N ALA A 216 4.98 8.30 10.12
CA ALA A 216 4.71 9.61 9.52
C ALA A 216 3.23 9.79 9.20
N ALA A 217 2.86 10.97 8.68
CA ALA A 217 1.55 11.21 8.11
C ALA A 217 1.32 10.27 6.91
N LEU A 218 0.20 9.55 6.91
CA LEU A 218 -0.35 8.95 5.70
C LEU A 218 -1.18 10.00 4.97
N ASP A 219 -1.02 10.09 3.66
CA ASP A 219 -1.95 10.88 2.83
C ASP A 219 -3.37 10.30 2.91
N GLY A 220 -3.47 8.96 2.97
CA GLY A 220 -4.70 8.27 3.35
C GLY A 220 -4.95 6.93 2.67
N ILE A 221 -6.13 6.38 2.97
CA ILE A 221 -6.69 5.19 2.36
C ILE A 221 -8.04 5.57 1.75
N HIS A 222 -8.14 5.61 0.42
CA HIS A 222 -9.33 6.08 -0.31
C HIS A 222 -9.92 4.99 -1.20
N TYR A 223 -11.25 4.99 -1.38
CA TYR A 223 -11.94 4.06 -2.29
C TYR A 223 -11.62 2.58 -2.05
N SER A 224 -11.23 2.22 -0.83
CA SER A 224 -10.58 0.93 -0.56
C SER A 224 -11.39 0.06 0.39
N THR A 225 -11.19 -1.25 0.30
CA THR A 225 -11.77 -2.21 1.22
C THR A 225 -10.70 -2.81 2.10
N ILE A 226 -10.90 -2.76 3.41
CA ILE A 226 -9.97 -3.24 4.43
C ILE A 226 -10.67 -4.30 5.27
N GLU A 227 -10.10 -5.50 5.30
CA GLU A 227 -10.53 -6.60 6.16
C GLU A 227 -9.39 -7.00 7.10
N LEU A 228 -9.56 -6.69 8.38
CA LEU A 228 -8.54 -6.90 9.41
C LEU A 228 -8.76 -8.25 10.12
N LYS A 229 -7.76 -9.13 10.05
CA LYS A 229 -7.69 -10.34 10.89
C LYS A 229 -6.86 -10.10 12.17
N ALA A 230 -5.92 -9.16 12.19
CA ALA A 230 -5.17 -8.77 13.39
C ALA A 230 -5.25 -7.24 13.57
N PRO A 231 -6.37 -6.71 14.08
CA PRO A 231 -6.49 -5.29 14.45
C PRO A 231 -5.52 -4.87 15.58
N PRO A 232 -5.28 -3.55 15.79
CA PRO A 232 -5.88 -2.42 15.07
C PRO A 232 -5.18 -2.05 13.75
N LEU A 233 -5.92 -1.37 12.87
CA LEU A 233 -5.33 -0.50 11.85
C LEU A 233 -4.79 0.75 12.55
N VAL A 234 -3.46 0.82 12.70
CA VAL A 234 -2.79 1.95 13.36
C VAL A 234 -2.50 3.03 12.33
N LEU A 235 -2.93 4.25 12.59
CA LEU A 235 -2.77 5.39 11.69
C LEU A 235 -2.13 6.57 12.44
N GLY A 236 -1.19 7.24 11.77
CA GLY A 236 -0.49 8.41 12.31
C GLY A 236 -1.31 9.69 12.22
N ASP A 237 -0.69 10.82 12.54
CA ASP A 237 -1.31 12.14 12.44
C ASP A 237 -1.77 12.46 11.01
N TYR A 238 -2.87 13.22 10.90
CA TYR A 238 -3.48 13.70 9.65
C TYR A 238 -3.93 12.61 8.67
N SER A 239 -4.03 11.36 9.14
CA SER A 239 -4.47 10.26 8.29
C SER A 239 -5.89 10.48 7.79
N THR A 240 -6.18 10.02 6.58
CA THR A 240 -7.53 10.10 6.03
C THR A 240 -8.05 8.74 5.59
N ILE A 241 -9.35 8.48 5.81
CA ILE A 241 -10.08 7.35 5.26
C ILE A 241 -11.30 7.90 4.55
N LEU A 242 -11.33 7.78 3.23
CA LEU A 242 -12.40 8.33 2.40
C LEU A 242 -13.00 7.22 1.54
N CYS A 243 -14.32 7.19 1.38
CA CYS A 243 -14.96 6.27 0.45
C CYS A 243 -14.58 4.80 0.66
N SER A 244 -14.34 4.39 1.91
CA SER A 244 -13.68 3.13 2.22
C SER A 244 -14.49 2.31 3.22
N SER A 245 -14.32 0.98 3.15
CA SER A 245 -14.99 0.04 4.04
C SER A 245 -13.95 -0.66 4.90
N VAL A 246 -13.99 -0.43 6.21
CA VAL A 246 -13.12 -1.10 7.19
C VAL A 246 -13.96 -2.08 8.00
N LYS A 247 -13.63 -3.37 7.90
CA LYS A 247 -14.33 -4.42 8.63
C LYS A 247 -13.37 -5.36 9.32
N ARG A 248 -13.84 -5.97 10.41
CA ARG A 248 -13.20 -7.14 10.99
C ARG A 248 -13.43 -8.37 10.09
N SER A 249 -12.44 -9.24 10.06
CA SER A 249 -12.56 -10.55 9.42
C SER A 249 -13.45 -11.49 10.25
N SER A 250 -14.35 -12.21 9.59
CA SER A 250 -15.25 -13.19 10.25
C SER A 250 -14.56 -14.49 10.66
N TYR A 251 -13.29 -14.69 10.27
CA TYR A 251 -12.53 -15.92 10.49
C TYR A 251 -11.83 -16.00 11.86
N ILE A 252 -12.03 -15.01 12.74
CA ILE A 252 -11.40 -14.95 14.06
C ILE A 252 -12.44 -14.78 15.17
N ALA A 253 -12.32 -15.59 16.23
CA ALA A 253 -13.13 -15.47 17.44
C ALA A 253 -12.97 -14.07 18.06
N GLN A 254 -14.07 -13.48 18.52
CA GLN A 254 -14.14 -12.09 18.98
C GLN A 254 -13.33 -11.88 20.27
N GLU A 255 -12.06 -11.53 20.13
CA GLU A 255 -11.26 -10.91 21.19
C GLU A 255 -11.48 -9.40 21.24
N ASN A 256 -11.13 -8.76 22.37
CA ASN A 256 -11.23 -7.31 22.56
C ASN A 256 -10.38 -6.55 21.54
N THR A 257 -10.98 -6.15 20.42
CA THR A 257 -10.26 -5.54 19.30
C THR A 257 -10.77 -4.16 18.92
N ILE A 258 -9.86 -3.19 18.93
CA ILE A 258 -10.02 -1.85 18.35
C ILE A 258 -9.86 -1.96 16.84
N GLY A 259 -10.82 -1.49 16.05
CA GLY A 259 -10.74 -1.55 14.59
C GLY A 259 -9.69 -0.62 14.02
N ILE A 260 -9.83 0.68 14.30
CA ILE A 260 -8.90 1.72 13.90
C ILE A 260 -8.40 2.41 15.16
N GLN A 261 -7.08 2.58 15.26
CA GLN A 261 -6.47 3.42 16.29
C GLN A 261 -5.69 4.53 15.59
N ALA A 262 -6.03 5.78 15.90
CA ALA A 262 -5.38 6.93 15.26
C ALA A 262 -5.08 8.04 16.27
N SER A 263 -4.01 8.79 15.99
CA SER A 263 -3.76 10.04 16.71
C SER A 263 -4.76 11.11 16.26
N SER A 264 -4.78 11.46 14.98
CA SER A 264 -5.78 12.32 14.38
C SER A 264 -6.23 11.72 13.06
N ILE A 265 -7.52 11.83 12.74
CA ILE A 265 -8.06 11.22 11.52
C ILE A 265 -9.22 12.03 10.94
N THR A 266 -9.29 12.04 9.61
CA THR A 266 -10.50 12.43 8.89
C THR A 266 -11.11 11.21 8.23
N ILE A 267 -12.37 10.91 8.56
CA ILE A 267 -13.13 9.82 7.95
C ILE A 267 -14.35 10.42 7.25
N ALA A 268 -14.56 10.09 5.98
CA ALA A 268 -15.77 10.49 5.28
C ALA A 268 -16.28 9.43 4.32
N LEU A 269 -17.62 9.38 4.16
CA LEU A 269 -18.28 8.48 3.20
C LEU A 269 -17.81 7.03 3.33
N SER A 270 -17.58 6.58 4.57
CA SER A 270 -16.93 5.31 4.85
C SER A 270 -17.75 4.48 5.83
N SER A 271 -17.50 3.17 5.86
CA SER A 271 -18.14 2.27 6.84
C SER A 271 -17.10 1.59 7.73
N ILE A 272 -17.32 1.61 9.04
CA ILE A 272 -16.49 0.96 10.06
C ILE A 272 -17.35 -0.03 10.82
N ARG A 273 -17.01 -1.32 10.75
CA ARG A 273 -17.93 -2.37 11.21
C ARG A 273 -17.32 -3.60 11.85
N SER A 274 -18.13 -4.21 12.71
CA SER A 274 -17.88 -5.52 13.31
C SER A 274 -16.66 -5.58 14.22
N PHE A 275 -16.29 -4.47 14.86
CA PHE A 275 -15.25 -4.42 15.87
C PHE A 275 -15.82 -4.45 17.29
N GLU A 276 -14.95 -4.49 18.30
CA GLU A 276 -15.37 -4.15 19.66
C GLU A 276 -15.50 -2.65 19.83
N VAL A 277 -14.40 -1.96 19.51
CA VAL A 277 -14.33 -0.51 19.38
C VAL A 277 -14.10 -0.21 17.91
N GLY A 278 -15.00 0.53 17.25
CA GLY A 278 -14.86 0.88 15.84
C GLY A 278 -13.63 1.76 15.57
N LEU A 279 -13.56 2.88 16.29
CA LEU A 279 -12.50 3.87 16.22
C LEU A 279 -12.05 4.26 17.63
N GLU A 280 -10.74 4.21 17.88
CA GLU A 280 -10.12 4.84 19.04
C GLU A 280 -9.23 6.01 18.59
N ILE A 281 -9.42 7.16 19.24
CA ILE A 281 -8.57 8.34 19.07
C ILE A 281 -7.76 8.58 20.33
N THR A 282 -6.43 8.62 20.19
CA THR A 282 -5.49 8.67 21.32
C THR A 282 -4.68 9.95 21.46
N SER A 283 -4.83 10.93 20.56
CA SER A 283 -3.87 12.05 20.49
C SER A 283 -4.03 13.08 21.62
N ASN A 284 -2.87 13.58 22.06
CA ASN A 284 -2.70 14.77 22.88
C ASN A 284 -2.33 16.02 22.04
N SER A 285 -2.48 15.95 20.72
CA SER A 285 -2.28 17.10 19.82
C SER A 285 -3.58 17.88 19.62
N THR A 286 -3.49 19.19 19.41
CA THR A 286 -4.62 20.08 19.11
C THR A 286 -5.32 19.80 17.76
N GLN A 287 -4.87 18.76 17.04
CA GLN A 287 -5.35 18.44 15.71
C GLN A 287 -6.74 17.81 15.80
N LYS A 288 -7.71 18.41 15.13
CA LYS A 288 -9.10 17.96 15.17
C LYS A 288 -9.28 16.68 14.35
N SER A 289 -9.93 15.68 14.94
CA SER A 289 -10.46 14.55 14.19
C SER A 289 -11.88 14.85 13.72
N SER A 290 -12.20 14.42 12.50
CA SER A 290 -13.53 14.61 11.93
C SER A 290 -14.05 13.33 11.27
N ILE A 291 -15.31 13.03 11.49
CA ILE A 291 -16.01 11.88 10.92
C ILE A 291 -17.32 12.39 10.33
N LEU A 292 -17.51 12.23 9.03
CA LEU A 292 -18.64 12.81 8.30
C LEU A 292 -19.33 11.78 7.41
N SER A 293 -20.67 11.77 7.39
CA SER A 293 -21.46 10.99 6.41
C SER A 293 -21.03 9.52 6.32
N SER A 294 -20.68 8.93 7.46
CA SER A 294 -20.09 7.60 7.57
C SER A 294 -20.98 6.67 8.41
N ASN A 295 -20.78 5.37 8.26
CA ASN A 295 -21.53 4.34 8.98
C ASN A 295 -20.66 3.65 10.04
N PHE A 296 -21.16 3.57 11.27
CA PHE A 296 -20.71 2.60 12.27
C PHE A 296 -21.73 1.47 12.38
N ILE A 297 -21.29 0.22 12.19
CA ILE A 297 -22.22 -0.93 12.06
C ILE A 297 -21.73 -2.09 12.92
N SER A 298 -22.59 -2.56 13.82
CA SER A 298 -22.35 -3.77 14.62
C SER A 298 -21.01 -3.75 15.38
N ASN A 299 -20.57 -2.58 15.85
CA ASN A 299 -19.47 -2.51 16.81
C ASN A 299 -20.03 -2.82 18.21
N SER A 300 -19.48 -3.85 18.84
CA SER A 300 -20.14 -4.51 19.98
C SER A 300 -20.08 -3.71 21.28
N VAL A 301 -19.03 -2.92 21.50
CA VAL A 301 -18.89 -2.05 22.68
C VAL A 301 -19.05 -0.59 22.26
N PHE A 302 -18.04 0.02 21.62
CA PHE A 302 -18.08 1.43 21.22
C PHE A 302 -17.97 1.59 19.70
N ASN A 303 -18.67 2.57 19.14
CA ASN A 303 -18.42 3.06 17.78
C ASN A 303 -17.19 3.96 17.77
N ILE A 304 -17.15 4.93 18.68
CA ILE A 304 -16.01 5.82 18.89
C ILE A 304 -15.62 5.80 20.37
N ARG A 305 -14.34 5.61 20.65
CA ARG A 305 -13.71 5.78 21.96
C ARG A 305 -12.70 6.92 21.88
N ASN A 306 -13.04 8.08 22.42
CA ASN A 306 -12.11 9.21 22.51
C ASN A 306 -11.36 9.14 23.84
N VAL A 307 -10.07 8.80 23.79
CA VAL A 307 -9.22 8.83 24.99
C VAL A 307 -8.33 10.08 25.04
N GLY A 308 -8.27 10.85 23.94
CA GLY A 308 -7.56 12.13 23.90
C GLY A 308 -8.38 13.28 24.49
N PRO A 309 -7.76 14.39 24.90
CA PRO A 309 -8.43 15.50 25.58
C PRO A 309 -9.16 16.47 24.63
N TYR A 310 -9.08 16.28 23.32
CA TYR A 310 -9.66 17.17 22.32
C TYR A 310 -10.95 16.60 21.73
N ASN A 311 -11.87 17.49 21.39
CA ASN A 311 -13.16 17.12 20.83
C ASN A 311 -13.02 16.52 19.42
N ILE A 312 -13.95 15.62 19.11
CA ILE A 312 -14.09 14.98 17.80
C ILE A 312 -15.38 15.47 17.15
N GLU A 313 -15.29 15.96 15.91
CA GLU A 313 -16.46 16.36 15.13
C GLU A 313 -17.01 15.16 14.36
N ALA A 314 -18.09 14.54 14.84
CA ALA A 314 -18.64 13.30 14.29
C ALA A 314 -20.05 13.48 13.71
N THR A 315 -20.22 14.37 12.73
CA THR A 315 -21.53 14.81 12.24
C THR A 315 -22.08 13.99 11.05
N ASP A 316 -23.41 13.99 10.87
CA ASP A 316 -24.10 13.35 9.74
C ASP A 316 -23.83 11.84 9.61
N ASN A 317 -23.49 11.15 10.70
CA ASN A 317 -23.15 9.73 10.69
C ASN A 317 -24.33 8.83 11.04
N TRP A 318 -24.31 7.58 10.56
CA TRP A 318 -25.14 6.51 11.08
C TRP A 318 -24.39 5.74 12.18
N TRP A 319 -25.04 5.57 13.33
CA TRP A 319 -24.42 5.01 14.54
C TRP A 319 -24.86 3.58 14.85
N GLY A 320 -25.64 2.95 13.96
CA GLY A 320 -26.24 1.63 14.20
C GLY A 320 -27.60 1.67 14.90
N SER A 321 -28.03 2.83 15.40
CA SER A 321 -29.36 3.09 15.94
C SER A 321 -29.78 4.53 15.64
N ALA A 322 -31.09 4.78 15.58
CA ALA A 322 -31.68 6.13 15.52
C ALA A 322 -32.06 6.64 16.92
N ASN A 323 -31.98 5.81 17.95
CA ASN A 323 -32.28 6.18 19.33
C ASN A 323 -31.06 6.86 19.98
N SER A 324 -31.24 8.08 20.49
CA SER A 324 -30.15 8.87 21.07
C SER A 324 -29.46 8.21 22.27
N ALA A 325 -30.19 7.47 23.12
CA ALA A 325 -29.61 6.77 24.26
C ALA A 325 -28.73 5.60 23.81
N ASP A 326 -29.16 4.86 22.78
CA ASP A 326 -28.33 3.79 22.18
C ASP A 326 -27.05 4.38 21.57
N ILE A 327 -27.15 5.53 20.89
CA ILE A 327 -26.00 6.21 20.30
C ILE A 327 -25.02 6.64 21.39
N GLN A 328 -25.52 7.29 22.45
CA GLN A 328 -24.69 7.76 23.56
C GLN A 328 -23.98 6.59 24.26
N ASN A 329 -24.66 5.46 24.49
CA ASN A 329 -24.05 4.25 25.06
C ASN A 329 -22.97 3.62 24.15
N LYS A 330 -22.92 4.00 22.87
CA LYS A 330 -21.92 3.55 21.88
C LYS A 330 -20.78 4.55 21.71
N ILE A 331 -20.71 5.59 22.51
CA ILE A 331 -19.66 6.60 22.51
C ILE A 331 -18.99 6.56 23.88
N TYR A 332 -17.66 6.60 23.91
CA TYR A 332 -16.90 6.86 25.12
C TYR A 332 -16.16 8.20 24.96
N ASP A 333 -16.46 9.18 25.80
CA ASP A 333 -15.94 10.54 25.68
C ASP A 333 -15.89 11.31 27.02
N TYR A 334 -15.91 12.66 26.98
CA TYR A 334 -15.94 13.55 28.15
C TYR A 334 -16.97 13.16 29.23
N TRP A 335 -18.14 12.67 28.82
CA TRP A 335 -19.22 12.32 29.74
C TRP A 335 -18.93 11.04 30.53
N ASP A 336 -18.07 10.17 30.01
CA ASP A 336 -17.57 8.97 30.69
C ASP A 336 -16.27 9.28 31.47
N ASN A 337 -15.42 10.15 30.93
CA ASN A 337 -14.15 10.54 31.53
C ASN A 337 -13.85 12.01 31.29
N VAL A 338 -13.80 12.79 32.36
CA VAL A 338 -13.57 14.25 32.33
C VAL A 338 -12.23 14.69 31.72
N ASN A 339 -11.28 13.76 31.53
CA ASN A 339 -9.99 14.04 30.86
C ASN A 339 -10.04 13.82 29.34
N SER A 340 -11.13 13.25 28.84
CA SER A 340 -11.37 13.02 27.42
C SER A 340 -12.12 14.21 26.80
N GLY A 341 -11.91 14.45 25.51
CA GLY A 341 -12.72 15.41 24.76
C GLY A 341 -14.09 14.83 24.38
N GLU A 342 -15.04 15.70 24.08
CA GLU A 342 -16.39 15.31 23.67
C GLU A 342 -16.43 14.79 22.22
N VAL A 343 -17.25 13.76 21.96
CA VAL A 343 -17.59 13.33 20.60
C VAL A 343 -18.88 14.04 20.17
N ILE A 344 -18.76 15.04 19.31
CA ILE A 344 -19.87 15.87 18.86
C ILE A 344 -20.60 15.15 17.71
N TYR A 345 -21.64 14.37 18.03
CA TYR A 345 -22.35 13.50 17.07
C TYR A 345 -23.59 14.14 16.40
N SER A 346 -23.59 15.46 16.22
CA SER A 346 -24.77 16.19 15.72
C SER A 346 -25.28 15.68 14.36
N ARG A 347 -26.60 15.82 14.12
CA ARG A 347 -27.28 15.40 12.88
C ARG A 347 -27.12 13.88 12.60
N ALA A 348 -27.17 13.05 13.64
CA ALA A 348 -27.18 11.60 13.50
C ALA A 348 -28.28 11.14 12.52
N SER A 349 -27.92 10.26 11.59
CA SER A 349 -28.85 9.73 10.60
C SER A 349 -29.91 8.82 11.25
N ASN A 350 -31.12 8.81 10.68
CA ASN A 350 -32.20 7.90 11.10
C ASN A 350 -32.08 6.48 10.49
N GLY A 351 -31.11 6.27 9.60
CA GLY A 351 -30.87 4.97 8.97
C GLY A 351 -29.48 4.84 8.37
N LYS A 352 -29.13 3.62 7.98
CA LYS A 352 -27.85 3.31 7.33
C LYS A 352 -27.68 4.15 6.06
N LEU A 353 -26.54 4.81 5.94
CA LEU A 353 -26.17 5.62 4.79
C LEU A 353 -25.68 4.74 3.63
N GLN A 354 -25.91 5.19 2.41
CA GLN A 354 -25.22 4.69 1.20
C GLN A 354 -23.85 5.38 1.10
N ALA A 355 -23.03 5.30 2.15
CA ALA A 355 -21.86 6.15 2.34
C ALA A 355 -20.84 5.96 1.19
N GLU A 356 -20.38 4.73 0.97
CA GLU A 356 -19.42 4.43 -0.10
C GLU A 356 -20.01 4.63 -1.51
N ASP A 357 -21.32 4.41 -1.71
CA ASP A 357 -21.99 4.59 -3.02
C ASP A 357 -22.24 6.07 -3.37
N SER A 358 -22.24 6.95 -2.37
CA SER A 358 -22.37 8.40 -2.54
C SER A 358 -21.05 9.06 -2.94
N CYS A 359 -19.98 8.28 -3.06
CA CYS A 359 -18.69 8.78 -3.47
C CYS A 359 -18.66 9.20 -4.94
N PRO A 360 -17.92 10.28 -5.27
CA PRO A 360 -17.71 10.62 -6.67
C PRO A 360 -16.99 9.46 -7.37
N PRO A 361 -17.22 9.27 -8.69
CA PRO A 361 -16.57 8.19 -9.42
C PRO A 361 -15.05 8.24 -9.26
N TYR A 362 -14.47 7.10 -8.88
CA TYR A 362 -13.02 6.99 -8.84
C TYR A 362 -12.46 7.18 -10.27
N LYS A 363 -11.61 8.19 -10.46
CA LYS A 363 -10.92 8.42 -11.73
C LYS A 363 -9.65 7.59 -11.77
N VAL A 364 -9.65 6.54 -12.59
CA VAL A 364 -8.45 5.75 -12.88
C VAL A 364 -7.48 6.63 -13.64
N TYR A 365 -6.38 7.02 -13.02
CA TYR A 365 -5.26 7.60 -13.74
C TYR A 365 -4.65 6.49 -14.60
N THR A 366 -4.88 6.57 -15.91
CA THR A 366 -4.10 5.75 -16.85
C THR A 366 -2.71 6.36 -16.85
N ILE A 367 -1.68 5.59 -16.53
CA ILE A 367 -0.30 5.97 -16.86
C ILE A 367 -0.24 5.98 -18.39
N ILE A 368 -0.61 7.11 -19.00
CA ILE A 368 -0.32 7.35 -20.40
C ILE A 368 1.19 7.57 -20.42
N ALA A 369 1.92 6.50 -20.71
CA ALA A 369 3.31 6.58 -21.10
C ALA A 369 3.38 7.46 -22.36
N ASN A 370 3.43 8.78 -22.19
CA ASN A 370 3.87 9.71 -23.21
C ASN A 370 5.39 9.55 -23.33
N PHE A 371 5.83 8.41 -23.86
CA PHE A 371 7.19 8.24 -24.32
C PHE A 371 7.13 7.95 -25.81
N THR A 372 7.18 9.05 -26.57
CA THR A 372 7.64 9.03 -27.95
C THR A 372 8.93 8.22 -28.02
N SER A 373 8.91 7.18 -28.85
CA SER A 373 10.12 6.55 -29.36
C SER A 373 11.00 7.63 -30.02
N GLY A 374 11.98 8.14 -29.29
CA GLY A 374 13.10 8.88 -29.87
C GLY A 374 14.11 7.86 -30.38
N ALA A 375 14.32 7.88 -31.69
CA ALA A 375 15.19 7.02 -32.48
C ALA A 375 16.67 7.06 -32.06
#